data_AF-A0A965D6Q0-F1
#
_entry.id   AF-A0A965D6Q0-F1
#
_cell.length_a   1.000
_cell.length_b   1.000
_cell.length_c   1.000
_cell.angle_alpha   90.00
_cell.angle_beta   90.00
_cell.angle_gamma   90.00
#
_symmetry.space_group_name_H-M   'P 1'
#
loop_
_entity.id
_entity.type
_entity.pdbx_description
1 polymer ?
#
loop_
_entity_poly.entity_id
_entity_poly.type
_entity_poly.pdbx_seq_one_letter_code
_entity_poly.pdbx_strand_id
1 'polypeptide(L)'
;MNVRDEQFAMGDTRPITATRSKSVTQDRDTASALRAVAAFRGLPAPVLTRLASVATRLDLARGELLFSANTHAAGLYIVASGRVMLSVGNLDAGQKVVRLAEAGDLLGLTATLLGNTTLSTAEALVESSVLMLPRDALLERAQRDAQLALALANAAALQSRQISTDLESVSLQSGRERIVNYLLACATGGAPNSLTVTLPAKKSIIASRLSVTPE
;
A
#
# COMPACT_ATOMS: atom_id res chain seq x y z
N MET A 1 29.20 40.06 1.72
CA MET A 1 28.02 40.07 0.84
C MET A 1 27.18 38.88 1.26
N ASN A 2 26.09 39.18 1.98
CA ASN A 2 25.31 38.24 2.78
C ASN A 2 23.97 38.01 2.07
N VAL A 3 23.66 36.78 1.67
CA VAL A 3 22.34 36.40 1.15
C VAL A 3 22.01 34.97 1.62
N ARG A 4 21.33 34.90 2.78
CA ARG A 4 20.16 34.07 3.16
C ARG A 4 20.21 32.59 2.71
N ASP A 5 20.40 31.58 3.56
CA ASP A 5 19.64 31.21 4.77
C ASP A 5 18.13 31.41 4.62
N GLU A 6 17.52 30.61 3.74
CA GLU A 6 16.08 30.36 3.74
C GLU A 6 15.80 29.09 4.56
N GLN A 7 15.54 29.35 5.84
CA GLN A 7 14.85 28.46 6.76
C GLN A 7 13.50 28.06 6.14
N PHE A 8 13.40 26.82 5.64
CA PHE A 8 12.11 26.21 5.36
C PHE A 8 11.42 25.94 6.70
N ALA A 9 10.42 26.76 7.00
CA ALA A 9 9.60 26.68 8.19
C ALA A 9 9.00 25.28 8.34
N MET A 10 9.36 24.65 9.45
CA MET A 10 8.83 23.41 9.97
C MET A 10 7.34 23.63 10.30
N GLY A 11 6.46 23.25 9.38
CA GLY A 11 5.02 23.22 9.61
C GLY A 11 4.69 22.11 10.58
N ASP A 12 4.15 22.49 11.75
CA ASP A 12 3.59 21.62 12.79
C ASP A 12 2.77 20.47 12.21
N THR A 13 3.40 19.31 12.06
CA THR A 13 2.69 18.07 11.75
C THR A 13 2.42 17.39 13.08
N ARG A 14 1.28 17.72 13.68
CA ARG A 14 0.78 17.04 14.88
C ARG A 14 0.70 15.53 14.59
N PRO A 15 1.33 14.67 15.40
CA PRO A 15 1.12 13.23 15.27
C PRO A 15 -0.34 12.92 15.61
N ILE A 16 -1.05 12.28 14.68
CA ILE A 16 -2.43 11.83 14.90
C ILE A 16 -2.40 10.67 15.89
N THR A 17 -2.99 10.94 17.06
CA THR A 17 -3.19 10.01 18.16
C THR A 17 -4.29 9.01 17.77
N ALA A 18 -3.93 7.82 17.31
CA ALA A 18 -4.86 6.70 17.20
C ALA A 18 -4.98 6.01 18.57
N THR A 19 -5.79 6.58 19.46
CA THR A 19 -6.23 5.90 20.68
C THR A 19 -7.52 5.14 20.38
N ARG A 20 -7.44 3.81 20.28
CA ARG A 20 -8.41 2.90 20.92
C ARG A 20 -7.96 1.45 20.84
N SER A 21 -7.44 0.96 21.96
CA SER A 21 -7.26 -0.45 22.28
C SER A 21 -8.61 -1.11 22.60
N LYS A 22 -8.91 -2.27 22.01
CA LYS A 22 -9.79 -3.30 22.59
C LYS A 22 -9.25 -4.70 22.24
N SER A 23 -8.79 -5.38 23.28
CA SER A 23 -8.14 -6.68 23.30
C SER A 23 -9.13 -7.86 23.23
N VAL A 24 -8.61 -9.01 22.81
CA VAL A 24 -9.14 -10.40 22.86
C VAL A 24 -9.52 -11.04 21.50
N THR A 25 -10.17 -10.36 20.56
CA THR A 25 -10.40 -10.93 19.19
C THR A 25 -9.17 -10.75 18.24
N GLN A 26 -8.19 -9.96 18.70
CA GLN A 26 -7.08 -9.39 17.93
C GLN A 26 -6.10 -10.40 17.30
N ASP A 27 -5.87 -11.57 17.91
CA ASP A 27 -4.74 -12.45 17.54
C ASP A 27 -5.00 -13.32 16.30
N ARG A 28 -6.22 -13.86 16.12
CA ARG A 28 -6.54 -14.71 14.96
C ARG A 28 -6.62 -13.91 13.66
N ASP A 29 -7.23 -12.74 13.69
CA ASP A 29 -7.36 -11.86 12.52
C ASP A 29 -6.00 -11.35 12.06
N THR A 30 -5.13 -10.95 13.00
CA THR A 30 -3.77 -10.48 12.69
C THR A 30 -2.95 -11.56 12.00
N ALA A 31 -2.96 -12.78 12.56
CA ALA A 31 -2.24 -13.90 11.98
C ALA A 31 -2.81 -14.35 10.62
N SER A 32 -4.11 -14.17 10.39
CA SER A 32 -4.75 -14.43 9.10
C SER A 32 -4.30 -13.42 8.04
N ALA A 33 -4.35 -12.13 8.36
CA ALA A 33 -3.91 -11.06 7.46
C ALA A 33 -2.41 -11.17 7.11
N LEU A 34 -1.55 -11.53 8.07
CA LEU A 34 -0.14 -11.80 7.80
C LEU A 34 0.08 -12.97 6.84
N ARG A 35 -0.74 -14.03 6.91
CA ARG A 35 -0.68 -15.17 5.97
C ARG A 35 -1.20 -14.83 4.58
N ALA A 36 -2.11 -13.86 4.47
CA ALA A 36 -2.65 -13.42 3.19
C ALA A 36 -1.57 -12.73 2.33
N VAL A 37 -0.58 -12.09 2.96
CA VAL A 37 0.55 -11.44 2.29
C VAL A 37 1.36 -12.45 1.50
N ALA A 38 1.41 -12.29 0.17
CA ALA A 38 2.09 -13.21 -0.73
C ALA A 38 3.56 -13.47 -0.34
N ALA A 39 4.29 -12.41 0.05
CA ALA A 39 5.68 -12.51 0.47
C ALA A 39 5.87 -13.30 1.78
N PHE A 40 4.83 -13.45 2.61
CA PHE A 40 4.91 -14.10 3.92
C PHE A 40 4.40 -15.55 3.92
N ARG A 41 3.85 -16.05 2.81
CA ARG A 41 3.29 -17.41 2.71
C ARG A 41 4.29 -18.53 3.02
N GLY A 42 5.58 -18.29 2.78
CA GLY A 42 6.66 -19.24 3.08
C GLY A 42 7.22 -19.15 4.50
N LEU A 43 6.74 -18.22 5.34
CA LEU A 43 7.26 -18.04 6.69
C LEU A 43 6.71 -19.08 7.67
N PRO A 44 7.54 -19.68 8.53
CA PRO A 44 7.07 -20.58 9.57
C PRO A 44 6.12 -19.88 10.54
N ALA A 45 5.17 -20.65 11.09
CA ALA A 45 4.20 -20.13 12.05
C ALA A 45 4.83 -19.37 13.23
N PRO A 46 5.96 -19.80 13.85
CA PRO A 46 6.61 -19.04 14.90
C PRO A 46 7.06 -17.63 14.48
N VAL A 47 7.49 -17.45 13.23
CA VAL A 47 7.90 -16.15 12.69
C VAL A 47 6.69 -15.23 12.57
N LEU A 48 5.59 -15.75 12.01
CA LEU A 48 4.33 -15.01 11.87
C LEU A 48 3.75 -14.63 13.24
N THR A 49 3.81 -15.52 14.24
CA THR A 49 3.37 -15.20 15.61
C THR A 49 4.19 -14.07 16.22
N ARG A 50 5.51 -14.06 16.02
CA ARG A 50 6.40 -12.98 16.50
C ARG A 50 6.15 -11.64 15.81
N LEU A 51 5.74 -11.67 14.54
CA LEU A 51 5.31 -10.47 13.82
C LEU A 51 3.95 -9.99 14.32
N ALA A 52 2.99 -10.91 14.49
CA ALA A 52 1.67 -10.60 15.00
C ALA A 52 1.72 -9.92 16.38
N SER A 53 2.63 -10.35 17.27
CA SER A 53 2.76 -9.80 18.62
C SER A 53 3.22 -8.33 18.66
N VAL A 54 3.80 -7.81 17.58
CA VAL A 54 4.23 -6.41 17.47
C VAL A 54 3.36 -5.60 16.50
N ALA A 55 2.38 -6.24 15.86
CA ALA A 55 1.47 -5.58 14.93
C ALA A 55 0.40 -4.79 15.68
N THR A 56 0.13 -3.58 15.22
CA THR A 56 -0.98 -2.75 15.72
C THR A 56 -2.06 -2.67 14.65
N ARG A 57 -3.31 -2.94 15.02
CA ARG A 57 -4.45 -2.77 14.11
C ARG A 57 -4.88 -1.31 14.07
N LEU A 58 -5.10 -0.80 12.87
CA LEU A 58 -5.62 0.52 12.56
C LEU A 58 -6.89 0.31 11.75
N ASP A 59 -8.04 0.72 12.29
CA ASP A 59 -9.29 0.72 11.56
C ASP A 59 -9.52 2.13 11.01
N LEU A 60 -9.84 2.21 9.71
CA LEU A 60 -9.96 3.45 8.95
C LEU A 60 -11.40 3.61 8.46
N ALA A 61 -11.96 4.79 8.68
CA ALA A 61 -13.20 5.19 8.04
C ALA A 61 -12.98 5.48 6.55
N ARG A 62 -14.06 5.45 5.76
CA ARG A 62 -14.00 5.88 4.36
C ARG A 62 -13.54 7.34 4.25
N GLY A 63 -12.54 7.58 3.40
CA GLY A 63 -11.90 8.88 3.18
C GLY A 63 -10.79 9.21 4.19
N GLU A 64 -10.53 8.32 5.16
CA GLU A 64 -9.47 8.54 6.14
C GLU A 64 -8.08 8.25 5.55
N LEU A 65 -7.13 9.12 5.86
CA LEU A 65 -5.74 8.98 5.44
C LEU A 65 -4.98 8.05 6.38
N LEU A 66 -4.39 7.00 5.82
CA LEU A 66 -3.44 6.15 6.54
C LEU A 66 -2.08 6.84 6.69
N PHE A 67 -1.58 7.45 5.62
CA PHE A 67 -0.40 8.31 5.62
C PHE A 67 -0.42 9.24 4.41
N SER A 68 0.32 10.34 4.49
CA SER A 68 0.48 11.30 3.37
C SER A 68 1.84 11.14 2.70
N ALA A 69 1.95 11.56 1.44
CA ALA A 69 3.24 11.65 0.76
C ALA A 69 4.20 12.57 1.54
N ASN A 70 5.50 12.30 1.40
CA ASN A 70 6.61 13.00 2.05
C ASN A 70 6.58 12.95 3.59
N THR A 71 5.86 11.98 4.18
CA THR A 71 5.87 11.73 5.62
C THR A 71 6.78 10.56 5.96
N HIS A 72 7.40 10.58 7.14
CA HIS A 72 8.22 9.47 7.59
C HIS A 72 7.35 8.22 7.78
N ALA A 73 7.77 7.10 7.20
CA ALA A 73 7.06 5.84 7.37
C ALA A 73 7.25 5.32 8.79
N ALA A 74 6.19 5.35 9.60
CA ALA A 74 6.19 4.78 10.96
C ALA A 74 6.43 3.25 10.95
N GLY A 75 6.08 2.59 9.86
CA GLY A 75 6.19 1.14 9.74
C GLY A 75 5.63 0.62 8.42
N LEU A 76 5.68 -0.70 8.30
CA LEU A 76 5.10 -1.44 7.19
C LEU A 76 3.62 -1.64 7.45
N TYR A 77 2.78 -1.36 6.47
CA TYR A 77 1.33 -1.56 6.59
C TYR A 77 0.85 -2.72 5.74
N ILE A 78 -0.10 -3.49 6.27
CA ILE A 78 -0.74 -4.63 5.59
C ILE A 78 -2.24 -4.40 5.59
N VAL A 79 -2.87 -4.40 4.43
CA VAL A 79 -4.34 -4.31 4.37
C VAL A 79 -4.92 -5.67 4.82
N ALA A 80 -5.66 -5.68 5.92
CA ALA A 80 -6.35 -6.88 6.42
C ALA A 80 -7.73 -7.03 5.76
N SER A 81 -8.44 -5.92 5.56
CA SER A 81 -9.72 -5.87 4.84
C SER A 81 -9.99 -4.47 4.29
N GLY A 82 -10.91 -4.37 3.33
CA GLY A 82 -11.27 -3.11 2.68
C GLY A 82 -10.42 -2.78 1.46
N ARG A 83 -10.33 -1.49 1.12
CA ARG A 83 -9.58 -0.98 -0.04
C ARG A 83 -8.91 0.34 0.27
N VAL A 84 -7.61 0.42 -0.03
CA VAL A 84 -6.79 1.62 0.17
C VAL A 84 -6.25 2.10 -1.17
N MET A 85 -6.49 3.37 -1.50
CA MET A 85 -5.97 4.03 -2.68
C MET A 85 -4.59 4.62 -2.38
N LEU A 86 -3.62 4.34 -3.25
CA LEU A 86 -2.34 5.05 -3.29
C LEU A 86 -2.36 6.08 -4.42
N SER A 87 -2.11 7.34 -4.09
CA SER A 87 -1.95 8.43 -5.05
C SER A 87 -0.60 9.13 -4.91
N VAL A 88 -0.10 9.66 -6.03
CA VAL A 88 1.10 10.51 -6.10
C VAL A 88 0.72 11.88 -6.65
N GLY A 89 1.51 12.90 -6.32
CA GLY A 89 1.26 14.28 -6.70
C GLY A 89 0.84 15.15 -5.50
N ASN A 90 0.75 16.44 -5.75
CA ASN A 90 0.39 17.44 -4.74
C ASN A 90 -1.08 17.84 -4.90
N LEU A 91 -1.70 18.31 -3.81
CA LEU A 91 -3.07 18.82 -3.80
C LEU A 91 -3.32 19.86 -4.90
N ASP A 92 -2.35 20.71 -5.19
CA ASP A 92 -2.46 21.79 -6.19
C ASP A 92 -2.19 21.36 -7.65
N ALA A 93 -1.37 20.32 -7.86
CA ALA A 93 -0.94 19.89 -9.20
C ALA A 93 -1.78 18.73 -9.76
N GLY A 94 -2.78 18.28 -8.99
CA GLY A 94 -3.57 17.10 -9.28
C GLY A 94 -2.98 15.82 -8.67
N GLN A 95 -3.87 14.93 -8.25
CA GLN A 95 -3.49 13.61 -7.74
C GLN A 95 -3.64 12.57 -8.84
N LYS A 96 -2.60 11.75 -9.01
CA LYS A 96 -2.62 10.56 -9.87
C LYS A 96 -2.72 9.31 -9.02
N VAL A 97 -3.74 8.50 -9.27
CA VAL A 97 -3.87 7.20 -8.60
C VAL A 97 -2.85 6.25 -9.19
N VAL A 98 -1.98 5.67 -8.37
CA VAL A 98 -0.94 4.71 -8.81
C VAL A 98 -1.31 3.28 -8.47
N ARG A 99 -2.05 3.06 -7.38
CA ARG A 99 -2.44 1.71 -6.96
C ARG A 99 -3.76 1.72 -6.21
N LEU A 100 -4.52 0.64 -6.39
CA LEU A 100 -5.62 0.27 -5.50
C LEU A 100 -5.18 -0.98 -4.77
N ALA A 101 -5.03 -0.88 -3.45
CA ALA A 101 -4.57 -1.97 -2.61
C ALA A 101 -5.75 -2.67 -1.94
N GLU A 102 -5.68 -3.99 -1.88
CA GLU A 102 -6.69 -4.88 -1.30
C GLU A 102 -6.09 -5.76 -0.20
N ALA A 103 -6.92 -6.60 0.42
CA ALA A 103 -6.48 -7.48 1.50
C ALA A 103 -5.26 -8.34 1.10
N GLY A 104 -4.23 -8.34 1.94
CA GLY A 104 -2.94 -9.01 1.70
C GLY A 104 -1.87 -8.12 1.05
N ASP A 105 -2.20 -6.90 0.64
CA ASP A 105 -1.23 -5.98 0.06
C ASP A 105 -0.39 -5.24 1.11
N LEU A 106 0.87 -4.98 0.74
CA LEU A 106 1.84 -4.20 1.51
C LEU A 106 1.87 -2.73 1.08
N LEU A 107 1.81 -1.81 2.05
CA LEU A 107 1.95 -0.37 1.84
C LEU A 107 3.15 0.17 2.64
N GLY A 108 3.84 1.17 2.08
CA GLY A 108 4.98 1.80 2.74
C GLY A 108 6.25 0.93 2.81
N LEU A 109 6.31 -0.19 2.06
CA LEU A 109 7.44 -1.14 2.12
C LEU A 109 8.79 -0.48 1.88
N THR A 110 8.98 0.18 0.73
CA THR A 110 10.23 0.86 0.38
C THR A 110 10.62 1.88 1.44
N ALA A 111 9.67 2.67 1.90
CA ALA A 111 9.95 3.73 2.87
C ALA A 111 10.32 3.19 4.25
N THR A 112 9.66 2.11 4.67
CA THR A 112 9.98 1.41 5.91
C THR A 112 11.39 0.82 5.86
N LEU A 113 11.72 0.09 4.80
CA LEU A 113 13.01 -0.59 4.69
C LEU A 113 14.18 0.39 4.57
N LEU A 114 14.02 1.45 3.78
CA LEU A 114 15.07 2.46 3.59
C LEU A 114 15.12 3.49 4.73
N GLY A 115 14.09 3.58 5.58
CA GLY A 115 13.98 4.62 6.59
C GLY A 115 13.83 6.02 6.00
N ASN A 116 13.10 6.14 4.88
CA ASN A 116 12.87 7.39 4.18
C ASN A 116 11.38 7.81 4.25
N THR A 117 11.04 8.87 3.53
CA THR A 117 9.66 9.35 3.43
C THR A 117 8.86 8.57 2.38
N THR A 118 7.55 8.45 2.62
CA THR A 118 6.62 7.88 1.65
C THR A 118 6.56 8.74 0.38
N LEU A 119 6.48 8.12 -0.79
CA LEU A 119 6.32 8.84 -2.06
C LEU A 119 4.85 9.06 -2.46
N SER A 120 3.94 8.41 -1.75
CA SER A 120 2.51 8.40 -2.04
C SER A 120 1.68 8.71 -0.79
N THR A 121 0.46 9.16 -1.03
CA THR A 121 -0.60 9.27 -0.03
C THR A 121 -1.45 8.01 -0.08
N ALA A 122 -1.83 7.50 1.09
CA ALA A 122 -2.69 6.34 1.27
C ALA A 122 -4.02 6.74 1.91
N GLU A 123 -5.13 6.49 1.22
CA GLU A 123 -6.49 6.85 1.65
C GLU A 123 -7.44 5.64 1.58
N ALA A 124 -8.25 5.43 2.60
CA ALA A 124 -9.25 4.37 2.60
C ALA A 124 -10.45 4.72 1.69
N LEU A 125 -10.72 3.91 0.67
CA LEU A 125 -11.88 4.13 -0.23
C LEU A 125 -13.20 3.64 0.35
N VAL A 126 -13.12 2.71 1.31
CA VAL A 126 -14.20 2.09 2.07
C VAL A 126 -13.70 1.89 3.51
N GLU A 127 -14.60 1.56 4.44
CA GLU A 127 -14.18 1.12 5.77
C GLU A 127 -13.15 -0.02 5.64
N SER A 128 -11.98 0.17 6.22
CA SER A 128 -10.82 -0.69 5.98
C SER A 128 -10.11 -0.99 7.29
N SER A 129 -9.52 -2.18 7.39
CA SER A 129 -8.67 -2.53 8.51
C SER A 129 -7.26 -2.81 8.03
N VAL A 130 -6.28 -2.23 8.72
CA VAL A 130 -4.87 -2.27 8.35
C VAL A 130 -4.05 -2.69 9.56
N LEU A 131 -3.04 -3.55 9.36
CA LEU A 131 -2.03 -3.83 10.38
C LEU A 131 -0.82 -2.95 10.13
N MET A 132 -0.30 -2.31 11.17
CA MET A 132 0.96 -1.58 11.17
C MET A 132 2.00 -2.38 11.94
N LEU A 133 3.11 -2.69 11.27
CA LEU A 133 4.31 -3.28 11.86
C LEU A 133 5.34 -2.15 12.04
N PRO A 134 5.68 -1.76 13.27
CA PRO A 134 6.65 -0.71 13.51
C PRO A 134 7.99 -1.02 12.84
N ARG A 135 8.59 -0.02 12.19
CA ARG A 135 9.83 -0.20 11.42
C ARG A 135 10.92 -0.89 12.25
N ASP A 136 11.18 -0.36 13.44
CA ASP A 136 12.30 -0.84 14.26
C ASP A 136 12.07 -2.28 14.70
N ALA A 137 10.86 -2.62 15.13
CA ALA A 137 10.49 -4.00 15.47
C ALA A 137 10.61 -4.95 14.26
N LEU A 138 10.20 -4.51 13.05
CA LEU A 138 10.33 -5.31 11.83
C LEU A 138 11.80 -5.59 11.49
N LEU A 139 12.65 -4.55 11.51
CA LEU A 139 14.06 -4.67 11.18
C LEU A 139 14.83 -5.48 12.23
N GLU A 140 14.55 -5.28 13.51
CA GLU A 140 15.15 -6.03 14.62
C GLU A 140 14.80 -7.53 14.55
N ARG A 141 13.61 -7.87 14.06
CA ARG A 141 13.21 -9.26 13.80
C ARG A 141 13.87 -9.81 12.53
N ALA A 142 13.92 -9.04 11.45
CA ALA A 142 14.57 -9.45 10.21
C ALA A 142 16.07 -9.72 10.40
N GLN A 143 16.75 -8.95 11.26
CA GLN A 143 18.16 -9.20 11.61
C GLN A 143 18.40 -10.54 12.30
N ARG A 144 17.38 -11.09 12.99
CA ARG A 144 17.49 -12.36 13.73
C ARG A 144 16.89 -13.55 12.99
N ASP A 145 16.19 -13.30 11.88
CA ASP A 145 15.44 -14.31 11.16
C ASP A 145 15.67 -14.15 9.65
N ALA A 146 16.56 -14.98 9.11
CA ALA A 146 16.96 -14.91 7.71
C ALA A 146 15.78 -15.16 6.74
N GLN A 147 14.78 -15.95 7.15
CA GLN A 147 13.60 -16.19 6.32
C GLN A 147 12.73 -14.95 6.23
N LEU A 148 12.56 -14.21 7.32
CA LEU A 148 11.89 -12.91 7.31
C LEU A 148 12.65 -11.89 6.46
N ALA A 149 13.97 -11.79 6.61
CA ALA A 149 14.78 -10.90 5.79
C ALA A 149 14.63 -11.20 4.30
N LEU A 150 14.69 -12.48 3.92
CA LEU A 150 14.50 -12.93 2.54
C LEU A 150 13.07 -12.65 2.03
N ALA A 151 12.05 -12.83 2.88
CA ALA A 151 10.67 -12.49 2.53
C ALA A 151 10.49 -11.00 2.25
N LEU A 152 11.10 -10.12 3.04
CA LEU A 152 11.08 -8.67 2.80
C LEU A 152 11.85 -8.28 1.53
N ALA A 153 13.00 -8.91 1.28
CA ALA A 153 13.76 -8.71 0.05
C ALA A 153 12.96 -9.15 -1.19
N ASN A 154 12.29 -10.30 -1.12
CA ASN A 154 11.41 -10.78 -2.18
C ASN A 154 10.23 -9.84 -2.42
N ALA A 155 9.62 -9.31 -1.36
CA ALA A 155 8.55 -8.32 -1.48
C ALA A 155 9.02 -7.06 -2.22
N ALA A 156 10.22 -6.57 -1.90
CA ALA A 156 10.81 -5.41 -2.57
C ALA A 156 11.15 -5.70 -4.04
N ALA A 157 11.70 -6.88 -4.34
CA ALA A 157 12.00 -7.30 -5.71
C ALA A 157 10.74 -7.43 -6.58
N LEU A 158 9.67 -8.01 -6.04
CA LEU A 158 8.36 -8.09 -6.71
C LEU A 158 7.77 -6.70 -6.95
N GLN A 159 7.86 -5.80 -5.96
CA GLN A 159 7.42 -4.42 -6.12
C GLN A 159 8.21 -3.69 -7.22
N SER A 160 9.53 -3.84 -7.27
CA SER A 160 10.37 -3.25 -8.31
C SER A 160 9.99 -3.77 -9.70
N ARG A 161 9.79 -5.09 -9.84
CA ARG A 161 9.36 -5.70 -11.10
C ARG A 161 7.99 -5.18 -11.55
N GLN A 162 7.05 -5.01 -10.61
CA GLN A 162 5.73 -4.45 -10.92
C GLN A 162 5.86 -3.02 -11.44
N ILE A 163 6.66 -2.18 -10.79
CA ILE A 163 6.90 -0.80 -11.23
C ILE A 163 7.50 -0.77 -12.65
N SER A 164 8.48 -1.63 -12.95
CA SER A 164 9.04 -1.73 -14.30
C SER A 164 8.00 -2.13 -15.35
N THR A 165 7.12 -3.07 -15.00
CA THR A 165 6.03 -3.53 -15.89
C THR A 165 5.01 -2.42 -16.13
N ASP A 166 4.65 -1.67 -15.08
CA ASP A 166 3.73 -0.54 -15.19
C ASP A 166 4.33 0.58 -16.06
N LEU A 167 5.64 0.86 -15.93
CA LEU A 167 6.37 1.83 -16.76
C LEU A 167 6.41 1.42 -18.24
N GLU A 168 6.65 0.14 -18.52
CA GLU A 168 6.63 -0.40 -19.88
C GLU A 168 5.24 -0.23 -20.50
N SER A 169 4.18 -0.60 -19.77
CA SER A 169 2.79 -0.41 -20.22
C SER A 169 2.48 1.06 -20.53
N VAL A 170 2.89 1.99 -19.66
CA VAL A 170 2.66 3.42 -19.89
C VAL A 170 3.45 3.97 -21.08
N SER A 171 4.65 3.44 -21.34
CA SER A 171 5.55 3.96 -22.38
C SER A 171 5.27 3.37 -23.76
N LEU A 172 4.80 2.12 -23.83
CA LEU A 172 4.69 1.37 -25.07
C LEU A 172 3.25 1.11 -25.52
N GLN A 173 2.25 1.27 -24.64
CA GLN A 173 0.84 0.99 -24.96
C GLN A 173 0.03 2.27 -25.09
N SER A 174 -0.85 2.30 -26.09
CA SER A 174 -1.88 3.33 -26.23
C SER A 174 -2.87 3.29 -25.07
N GLY A 175 -3.60 4.40 -24.83
CA GLY A 175 -4.65 4.45 -23.81
C GLY A 175 -5.71 3.35 -23.97
N ARG A 176 -6.06 3.00 -25.22
CA ARG A 176 -7.01 1.92 -25.52
C ARG A 176 -6.47 0.55 -25.13
N GLU A 177 -5.22 0.23 -25.48
CA GLU A 177 -4.60 -1.05 -25.13
C GLU A 177 -4.49 -1.24 -23.60
N ARG A 178 -4.16 -0.17 -22.87
CA ARG A 178 -4.13 -0.20 -21.40
C ARG A 178 -5.50 -0.49 -20.79
N ILE A 179 -6.56 0.10 -21.33
CA ILE A 179 -7.94 -0.19 -20.91
C ILE A 179 -8.31 -1.64 -21.21
N VAL A 180 -8.03 -2.13 -22.41
CA VAL A 180 -8.32 -3.53 -22.79
C VAL A 180 -7.62 -4.51 -21.85
N ASN A 181 -6.30 -4.33 -21.63
CA ASN A 181 -5.52 -5.18 -20.73
C ASN A 181 -6.04 -5.13 -19.29
N TYR A 182 -6.41 -3.95 -18.80
CA TYR A 182 -6.99 -3.80 -17.46
C TYR A 182 -8.33 -4.53 -17.31
N LEU A 183 -9.22 -4.40 -18.29
CA LEU A 183 -10.53 -5.06 -18.28
C LEU A 183 -10.37 -6.58 -18.37
N LEU A 184 -9.45 -7.08 -19.21
CA LEU A 184 -9.12 -8.50 -19.28
C LEU A 184 -8.57 -9.03 -17.95
N ALA A 185 -7.72 -8.27 -17.27
CA ALA A 185 -7.19 -8.65 -15.96
C ALA A 185 -8.27 -8.67 -14.85
N CYS A 186 -9.31 -7.85 -14.97
CA CYS A 186 -10.43 -7.81 -14.02
C CYS A 186 -11.53 -8.84 -14.35
N ALA A 187 -11.47 -9.48 -15.53
CA ALA A 187 -12.51 -10.38 -15.97
C ALA A 187 -12.42 -11.74 -15.26
N THR A 188 -13.50 -12.12 -14.59
CA THR A 188 -13.61 -13.41 -13.88
C THR A 188 -14.75 -14.22 -14.46
N GLY A 189 -14.42 -15.20 -15.31
CA GLY A 189 -15.41 -16.06 -15.95
C GLY A 189 -16.31 -15.34 -16.98
N GLY A 190 -16.91 -16.12 -17.86
CA GLY A 190 -17.78 -15.61 -18.91
C GLY A 190 -18.34 -16.74 -19.77
N ALA A 191 -19.53 -16.53 -20.33
CA ALA A 191 -20.07 -17.40 -21.36
C ALA A 191 -19.22 -17.25 -22.64
N PRO A 192 -19.19 -18.25 -23.54
CA PRO A 192 -18.60 -18.07 -24.85
C PRO A 192 -19.27 -16.86 -25.54
N ASN A 193 -18.48 -15.82 -25.84
CA ASN A 193 -18.87 -14.51 -26.41
C ASN A 193 -19.47 -13.45 -25.45
N SER A 194 -19.41 -13.60 -24.13
CA SER A 194 -19.77 -12.51 -23.21
C SER A 194 -18.90 -12.50 -21.97
N LEU A 195 -18.29 -11.33 -21.68
CA LEU A 195 -17.41 -11.11 -20.54
C LEU A 195 -18.02 -10.01 -19.66
N THR A 196 -18.40 -10.36 -18.43
CA THR A 196 -18.87 -9.37 -17.44
C THR A 196 -17.73 -9.00 -16.52
N VAL A 197 -17.43 -7.70 -16.42
CA VAL A 197 -16.31 -7.19 -15.60
C VAL A 197 -16.88 -6.30 -14.50
N THR A 198 -16.56 -6.63 -13.24
CA THR A 198 -16.88 -5.76 -12.11
C THR A 198 -15.67 -4.86 -11.81
N LEU A 199 -15.85 -3.55 -11.96
CA LEU A 199 -14.78 -2.59 -11.72
C LEU A 199 -14.57 -2.36 -10.22
N PRO A 200 -13.31 -2.38 -9.72
CA PRO A 200 -13.03 -2.24 -8.29
C PRO A 200 -13.15 -0.80 -7.77
N ALA A 201 -13.27 0.19 -8.66
CA ALA A 201 -13.41 1.60 -8.30
C ALA A 201 -14.24 2.36 -9.34
N LYS A 202 -14.53 3.64 -9.03
CA LYS A 202 -15.20 4.55 -9.98
C LYS A 202 -14.38 4.70 -11.27
N LYS A 203 -15.06 4.93 -12.40
CA LYS A 203 -14.43 5.11 -13.72
C LYS A 203 -13.31 6.16 -13.72
N SER A 204 -13.50 7.28 -13.03
CA SER A 204 -12.49 8.35 -12.91
C SER A 204 -11.19 7.91 -12.23
N ILE A 205 -11.29 7.07 -11.19
CA ILE A 205 -10.13 6.51 -10.47
C ILE A 205 -9.35 5.57 -11.39
N ILE A 206 -10.07 4.75 -12.15
CA ILE A 206 -9.47 3.80 -13.09
C ILE A 206 -8.81 4.54 -14.26
N ALA A 207 -9.47 5.56 -14.82
CA ALA A 207 -8.93 6.40 -15.87
C ALA A 207 -7.62 7.08 -15.44
N SER A 208 -7.61 7.67 -14.22
CA SER A 208 -6.40 8.24 -13.62
C SER A 208 -5.26 7.21 -13.52
N ARG A 209 -5.56 6.00 -13.02
CA ARG A 209 -4.58 4.90 -12.90
C ARG A 209 -4.00 4.47 -14.24
N LEU A 210 -4.84 4.35 -15.26
CA LEU A 210 -4.42 3.94 -16.61
C LEU A 210 -3.83 5.10 -17.43
N SER A 211 -3.69 6.29 -16.84
CA SER A 211 -3.26 7.52 -17.52
C SER A 211 -4.05 7.77 -18.81
N VAL A 212 -5.38 7.63 -18.72
CA VAL A 212 -6.35 7.98 -19.77
C VAL A 212 -7.27 9.06 -19.23
N THR A 213 -7.68 10.01 -20.08
CA THR A 213 -8.67 11.03 -19.72
C THR A 213 -10.06 10.41 -19.54
N PRO A 214 -10.80 10.71 -18.45
CA PRO A 214 -12.21 10.34 -18.37
C PRO A 214 -13.01 11.19 -19.37
N GLU A 215 -13.70 10.54 -20.31
CA GLU A 215 -14.77 11.15 -21.12
C GLU A 215 -16.15 10.97 -20.46
#